data_AF-A0A381VMQ1-F1
#
_entry.id   AF-A0A381VMQ1-F1
#
_cell.length_a   1.000
_cell.length_b   1.000
_cell.length_c   1.000
_cell.angle_alpha   90.00
_cell.angle_beta   90.00
_cell.angle_gamma   90.00
#
_symmetry.space_group_name_H-M   'P 1'
#
loop_
_entity.id
_entity.type
_entity.pdbx_description
1 polymer ?
#
loop_
_entity_poly.entity_id
_entity_poly.type
_entity_poly.pdbx_seq_one_letter_code
_entity_poly.pdbx_strand_id
1 'polypeptide(L)'
;MGITAVNQNQINQFVDETGITYPILQDEQSGGAGPSGFGGVTYDDYYIPNQGSPYPRDFIVDQNGILVYANNEVDTEYMIYIIEDLLAGESLQTDEIKIIPAHLTLYPAYPNPFNPLTQIQYDLPEQTHVSLVIYDLLGREIRMLVSKIQRPGRYMIHWDGSNSAGMLVASGMYIYQLQSQNFITTKKIIYLK
;
A
#
# COMPACT_ATOMS: atom_id res chain seq x y z
N MET A 1 -16.39 5.16 15.58
CA MET A 1 -16.46 6.46 16.28
C MET A 1 -15.11 7.13 16.10
N GLY A 2 -15.00 8.09 15.17
CA GLY A 2 -13.73 8.80 14.93
C GLY A 2 -13.48 9.84 16.02
N ILE A 3 -12.31 9.82 16.65
CA ILE A 3 -11.87 10.87 17.56
C ILE A 3 -11.51 12.09 16.71
N THR A 4 -12.46 13.00 16.55
CA THR A 4 -12.21 14.33 16.01
C THR A 4 -11.76 15.24 17.14
N ALA A 5 -10.51 15.74 17.04
CA ALA A 5 -9.88 16.79 17.86
C ALA A 5 -9.11 16.36 19.13
N VAL A 6 -7.85 15.98 18.91
CA VAL A 6 -6.60 16.36 19.61
C VAL A 6 -6.74 16.87 21.06
N ASN A 7 -6.72 15.96 22.02
CA ASN A 7 -6.21 16.22 23.37
C ASN A 7 -5.31 15.04 23.77
N GLN A 8 -4.06 15.32 24.15
CA GLN A 8 -3.09 14.29 24.56
C GLN A 8 -3.65 13.32 25.61
N ASN A 9 -4.54 13.79 26.49
CA ASN A 9 -5.18 12.94 27.49
C ASN A 9 -6.12 11.90 26.86
N GLN A 10 -6.83 12.25 25.78
CA GLN A 10 -7.69 11.31 25.06
C GLN A 10 -6.87 10.29 24.27
N ILE A 11 -5.71 10.70 23.75
CA ILE A 11 -4.77 9.81 23.08
C ILE A 11 -4.16 8.83 24.09
N ASN A 12 -3.64 9.33 25.22
CA ASN A 12 -3.07 8.50 26.27
C ASN A 12 -4.11 7.53 26.82
N GLN A 13 -5.33 8.02 27.10
CA GLN A 13 -6.42 7.17 27.56
C GLN A 13 -6.76 6.07 26.54
N PHE A 14 -6.81 6.39 25.25
CA PHE A 14 -7.04 5.39 24.22
C PHE A 14 -5.92 4.34 24.17
N VAL A 15 -4.66 4.77 24.21
CA VAL A 15 -3.50 3.87 24.22
C VAL A 15 -3.53 2.97 25.46
N ASP A 16 -3.82 3.53 26.62
CA ASP A 16 -3.93 2.78 27.88
C ASP A 16 -5.09 1.77 27.86
N GLU A 17 -6.22 2.13 27.23
CA GLU A 17 -7.41 1.27 27.13
C GLU A 17 -7.29 0.18 26.07
N THR A 18 -6.57 0.42 24.97
CA THR A 18 -6.59 -0.44 23.77
C THR A 18 -5.24 -1.06 23.43
N GLY A 19 -4.14 -0.52 23.95
CA GLY A 19 -2.78 -0.89 23.57
C GLY A 19 -2.36 -0.44 22.16
N ILE A 20 -3.20 0.30 21.43
CA ILE A 20 -2.98 0.68 20.03
C ILE A 20 -2.44 2.11 19.94
N THR A 21 -1.41 2.35 19.12
CA THR A 21 -0.83 3.69 18.91
C THR A 21 -1.49 4.44 17.74
N TYR A 22 -1.65 5.76 17.87
CA TYR A 22 -1.99 6.67 16.77
C TYR A 22 -0.71 7.24 16.10
N PRO A 23 -0.81 7.80 14.87
CA PRO A 23 0.25 8.63 14.29
C PRO A 23 0.74 9.70 15.27
N ILE A 24 2.02 10.08 15.15
CA ILE A 24 2.57 11.25 15.86
C ILE A 24 2.00 12.51 15.19
N LEU A 25 0.82 12.96 15.64
CA LEU A 25 0.14 14.11 15.03
C LEU A 25 0.70 15.46 15.51
N GLN A 26 1.55 15.47 16.53
CA GLN A 26 2.14 16.69 17.06
C GLN A 26 3.53 16.43 17.66
N ASP A 27 4.56 16.89 16.96
CA ASP A 27 5.84 17.28 17.56
C ASP A 27 5.62 18.65 18.23
N GLU A 28 5.00 18.66 19.42
CA GLU A 28 4.96 19.88 20.21
C GLU A 28 6.36 20.13 20.74
N GLN A 29 7.02 21.05 20.02
CA GLN A 29 8.36 21.57 20.26
C GLN A 29 9.43 20.56 19.71
N SER A 30 10.17 20.85 18.60
CA SER A 30 11.58 20.40 18.28
C SER A 30 12.47 21.58 17.81
N GLY A 31 13.76 21.70 18.19
CA GLY A 31 14.29 22.59 19.25
C GLY A 31 15.19 23.79 19.12
N GLY A 32 15.72 24.16 17.96
CA GLY A 32 16.90 25.02 18.01
C GLY A 32 17.17 25.86 16.78
N ALA A 33 16.81 27.13 16.88
CA ALA A 33 17.58 28.30 16.44
C ALA A 33 18.61 28.11 15.29
N GLY A 34 18.12 27.79 14.09
CA GLY A 34 18.61 28.47 12.89
C GLY A 34 18.02 29.89 12.85
N PRO A 35 18.49 30.82 12.00
CA PRO A 35 18.08 32.24 12.03
C PRO A 35 16.57 32.50 11.85
N SER A 36 15.78 31.45 11.66
CA SER A 36 14.32 31.43 11.49
C SER A 36 13.51 30.85 12.65
N GLY A 37 14.12 30.42 13.78
CA GLY A 37 13.43 30.30 15.07
C GLY A 37 12.26 29.32 15.23
N PHE A 38 12.35 28.08 14.73
CA PHE A 38 11.38 27.02 15.07
C PHE A 38 12.09 25.91 15.88
N GLY A 39 11.61 25.69 17.12
CA GLY A 39 12.37 25.03 18.19
C GLY A 39 11.57 24.56 19.45
N GLY A 40 11.27 23.28 19.70
CA GLY A 40 11.49 22.65 21.05
C GLY A 40 12.00 21.17 21.22
N VAL A 41 11.37 20.34 22.03
CA VAL A 41 11.82 18.98 22.40
C VAL A 41 11.62 17.87 21.32
N THR A 42 12.60 17.64 20.46
CA THR A 42 12.65 16.41 19.66
C THR A 42 12.72 15.18 20.59
N TYR A 43 11.98 14.11 20.30
CA TYR A 43 12.41 12.76 20.68
C TYR A 43 13.64 12.42 19.81
N ASP A 44 14.79 12.96 20.21
CA ASP A 44 16.07 13.00 19.46
C ASP A 44 16.72 11.62 19.21
N ASP A 45 16.07 10.51 19.57
CA ASP A 45 16.57 9.18 19.21
C ASP A 45 16.26 8.82 17.74
N TYR A 46 15.37 9.54 17.05
CA TYR A 46 14.94 9.17 15.68
C TYR A 46 14.80 10.31 14.66
N TYR A 47 15.23 11.54 14.98
CA TYR A 47 15.15 12.66 14.05
C TYR A 47 16.53 13.03 13.47
N ILE A 48 16.70 12.90 12.15
CA ILE A 48 17.87 13.41 11.41
C ILE A 48 17.37 14.41 10.36
N PRO A 49 17.74 15.70 10.43
CA PRO A 49 17.31 16.67 9.44
C PRO A 49 18.10 16.51 8.12
N ASN A 50 17.40 16.72 7.00
CA ASN A 50 17.90 16.96 5.65
C ASN A 50 18.36 15.81 4.74
N GLN A 51 18.20 14.53 5.09
CA GLN A 51 18.42 13.42 4.15
C GLN A 51 17.47 12.26 4.47
N GLY A 52 16.34 12.14 3.75
CA GLY A 52 15.51 10.93 3.68
C GLY A 52 15.26 10.18 4.99
N SER A 53 14.30 10.63 5.80
CA SER A 53 13.78 9.80 6.90
C SER A 53 13.27 8.47 6.31
N PRO A 54 13.80 7.32 6.73
CA PRO A 54 13.35 6.01 6.27
C PRO A 54 12.04 5.58 6.95
N TYR A 55 11.53 6.39 7.89
CA TYR A 55 10.34 6.07 8.67
C TYR A 55 9.10 6.80 8.16
N PRO A 56 7.94 6.10 8.21
CA PRO A 56 6.66 6.66 7.83
C PRO A 56 6.29 7.86 8.72
N ARG A 57 5.63 8.86 8.14
CA ARG A 57 5.03 9.97 8.90
C ARG A 57 3.94 9.47 9.84
N ASP A 58 3.31 8.36 9.48
CA ASP A 58 2.24 7.74 10.23
C ASP A 58 2.48 6.25 10.40
N PHE A 59 2.41 5.76 11.64
CA PHE A 59 2.44 4.34 11.92
C PHE A 59 1.44 3.95 13.01
N ILE A 60 0.98 2.70 12.95
CA ILE A 60 0.09 2.10 13.95
C ILE A 60 0.76 0.83 14.44
N VAL A 61 0.89 0.72 15.76
CA VAL A 61 1.36 -0.47 16.47
C VAL A 61 0.16 -1.07 17.19
N ASP A 62 0.00 -2.39 17.10
CA ASP A 62 -1.03 -3.11 17.82
C ASP A 62 -0.70 -3.30 19.31
N GLN A 63 -1.65 -3.85 20.07
CA GLN A 63 -1.49 -4.19 21.49
C GLN A 63 -0.33 -5.15 21.82
N ASN A 64 0.21 -5.86 20.82
CA ASN A 64 1.34 -6.78 20.99
C ASN A 64 2.68 -6.12 20.66
N GLY A 65 2.69 -4.84 20.30
CA GLY A 65 3.90 -4.13 19.89
C GLY A 65 4.29 -4.37 18.43
N ILE A 66 3.39 -4.87 17.58
CA ILE A 66 3.65 -5.15 16.16
C ILE A 66 3.24 -3.96 15.30
N LEU A 67 4.13 -3.51 14.41
CA LEU A 67 3.85 -2.49 13.40
C LEU A 67 2.87 -3.04 12.34
N VAL A 68 1.66 -2.50 12.27
CA VAL A 68 0.61 -2.96 11.33
C VAL A 68 0.32 -1.96 10.20
N TYR A 69 0.71 -0.70 10.37
CA TYR A 69 0.59 0.33 9.36
C TYR A 69 1.80 1.24 9.39
N ALA A 70 2.30 1.59 8.21
CA ALA A 70 3.42 2.50 8.00
C ALA A 70 3.25 3.18 6.63
N ASN A 71 3.04 4.50 6.62
CA ASN A 71 2.98 5.26 5.37
C ASN A 71 3.72 6.61 5.44
N ASN A 72 4.32 7.00 4.32
CA ASN A 72 5.03 8.27 4.17
C ASN A 72 4.07 9.45 3.89
N GLU A 73 2.82 9.15 3.54
CA GLU A 73 1.74 10.11 3.32
C GLU A 73 0.54 9.77 4.22
N VAL A 74 -0.18 10.80 4.67
CA VAL A 74 -1.36 10.67 5.52
C VAL A 74 -2.53 10.13 4.69
N ASP A 75 -2.94 8.89 4.94
CA ASP A 75 -4.16 8.26 4.39
C ASP A 75 -5.16 7.97 5.52
N THR A 76 -5.94 8.99 5.87
CA THR A 76 -6.86 8.93 7.01
C THR A 76 -7.90 7.82 6.90
N GLU A 77 -8.41 7.54 5.69
CA GLU A 77 -9.46 6.55 5.49
C GLU A 77 -8.92 5.13 5.75
N TYR A 78 -7.73 4.83 5.23
CA TYR A 78 -7.10 3.54 5.46
C TYR A 78 -6.60 3.38 6.90
N MET A 79 -6.16 4.45 7.53
CA MET A 79 -5.79 4.44 8.96
C MET A 79 -6.97 4.13 9.87
N ILE A 80 -8.14 4.74 9.61
CA ILE A 80 -9.36 4.44 10.35
C ILE A 80 -9.73 2.97 10.18
N TYR A 81 -9.62 2.43 8.97
CA TYR A 81 -9.87 1.02 8.71
C TYR A 81 -8.98 0.10 9.57
N ILE A 82 -7.67 0.35 9.61
CA ILE A 82 -6.73 -0.46 10.42
C ILE A 82 -7.05 -0.37 11.91
N ILE A 83 -7.40 0.81 12.42
CA ILE A 83 -7.75 1.01 13.82
C ILE A 83 -9.06 0.28 14.16
N GLU A 84 -10.07 0.37 13.31
CA GLU A 84 -11.34 -0.34 13.52
C GLU A 84 -11.16 -1.86 13.50
N ASP A 85 -10.27 -2.37 12.65
CA ASP A 85 -9.92 -3.80 12.59
C ASP A 85 -9.24 -4.27 13.89
N LEU A 86 -8.27 -3.51 14.39
CA LEU A 86 -7.58 -3.82 15.65
C LEU A 86 -8.51 -3.77 16.88
N LEU A 87 -9.45 -2.83 16.90
CA LEU A 87 -10.41 -2.66 17.99
C LEU A 87 -11.50 -3.74 18.01
N ALA A 88 -11.74 -4.43 16.89
CA ALA A 88 -12.74 -5.50 16.81
C ALA A 88 -12.31 -6.81 17.54
N GLY A 89 -11.14 -6.80 18.20
CA GLY A 89 -10.40 -7.97 18.66
C GLY A 89 -10.83 -8.72 19.91
N GLU A 90 -12.10 -8.73 20.34
CA GLU A 90 -12.58 -9.78 21.27
C GLU A 90 -13.93 -10.38 20.86
N SER A 91 -13.87 -11.69 20.57
CA SER A 91 -14.95 -12.59 20.16
C SER A 91 -15.62 -12.25 18.84
N LEU A 92 -15.29 -13.01 17.80
CA LEU A 92 -16.21 -13.97 17.18
C LEU A 92 -15.39 -14.96 16.37
N GLN A 93 -15.92 -16.17 16.20
CA GLN A 93 -15.38 -17.19 15.28
C GLN A 93 -14.96 -16.49 13.98
N THR A 94 -13.76 -16.78 13.51
CA THR A 94 -13.12 -16.10 12.38
C THR A 94 -13.87 -16.43 11.09
N ASP A 95 -15.01 -15.80 10.88
CA ASP A 95 -15.44 -15.43 9.55
C ASP A 95 -14.47 -14.30 9.16
N GLU A 96 -13.41 -14.66 8.45
CA GLU A 96 -12.50 -13.73 7.80
C GLU A 96 -13.33 -12.56 7.27
N ILE A 97 -13.13 -11.34 7.80
CA ILE A 97 -13.74 -10.15 7.23
C ILE A 97 -13.08 -9.98 5.86
N LYS A 98 -13.69 -10.62 4.87
CA LYS A 98 -13.20 -10.62 3.51
C LYS A 98 -13.52 -9.26 2.94
N ILE A 99 -12.57 -8.34 3.01
CA ILE A 99 -12.67 -7.05 2.34
C ILE A 99 -12.80 -7.33 0.85
N ILE A 100 -14.02 -7.22 0.35
CA ILE A 100 -14.30 -7.32 -1.07
C ILE A 100 -14.09 -5.92 -1.66
N PRO A 101 -13.16 -5.74 -2.62
CA PRO A 101 -13.00 -4.44 -3.25
C PRO A 101 -14.30 -3.96 -3.89
N ALA A 102 -14.60 -2.66 -3.79
CA ALA A 102 -15.81 -2.11 -4.42
C ALA A 102 -15.69 -1.99 -5.94
N HIS A 103 -14.46 -1.89 -6.46
CA HIS A 103 -14.19 -1.59 -7.87
C HIS A 103 -13.06 -2.45 -8.44
N LEU A 104 -13.13 -2.69 -9.75
CA LEU A 104 -12.01 -3.26 -10.50
C LEU A 104 -10.92 -2.19 -10.64
N THR A 105 -9.82 -2.37 -9.92
CA THR A 105 -8.71 -1.41 -9.93
C THR A 105 -7.44 -2.11 -10.37
N LEU A 106 -6.80 -1.64 -11.43
CA LEU A 106 -5.43 -2.03 -11.78
C LEU A 106 -4.48 -0.99 -11.19
N TYR A 107 -3.49 -1.41 -10.41
CA TYR A 107 -2.50 -0.54 -9.80
C TYR A 107 -1.26 -0.38 -10.68
N PRO A 108 -0.52 0.73 -10.55
CA PRO A 108 0.81 0.84 -11.15
C PRO A 108 1.71 -0.30 -10.66
N ALA A 109 2.44 -0.90 -11.59
CA ALA A 109 3.44 -1.90 -11.25
C ALA A 109 4.58 -1.28 -10.43
N TYR A 110 5.07 -2.01 -9.43
CA TYR A 110 6.17 -1.59 -8.57
C TYR A 110 7.18 -2.73 -8.35
N PRO A 111 8.49 -2.46 -8.46
CA PRO A 111 9.10 -1.20 -8.95
C PRO A 111 8.79 -0.93 -10.44
N ASN A 112 8.88 0.32 -10.88
CA ASN A 112 8.81 0.74 -12.29
C ASN A 112 9.57 2.07 -12.48
N PRO A 113 10.68 2.12 -13.26
CA PRO A 113 11.27 1.03 -14.03
C PRO A 113 11.74 -0.15 -13.17
N PHE A 114 11.80 -1.37 -13.73
CA PHE A 114 12.17 -2.57 -12.99
C PHE A 114 13.30 -3.38 -13.64
N ASN A 115 14.07 -4.10 -12.82
CA ASN A 115 15.06 -5.11 -13.21
C ASN A 115 15.34 -6.09 -12.04
N PRO A 116 15.16 -7.41 -12.17
CA PRO A 116 14.41 -8.12 -13.22
C PRO A 116 12.93 -8.28 -12.88
N LEU A 117 12.51 -7.99 -11.65
CA LEU A 117 11.18 -8.35 -11.13
C LEU A 117 10.33 -7.11 -10.84
N THR A 118 9.06 -7.17 -11.18
CA THR A 118 8.03 -6.20 -10.78
C THR A 118 6.79 -6.91 -10.30
N GLN A 119 6.00 -6.21 -9.50
CA GLN A 119 4.71 -6.65 -8.99
C GLN A 119 3.60 -5.85 -9.65
N ILE A 120 2.59 -6.56 -10.16
CA ILE A 120 1.36 -6.00 -10.71
C ILE A 120 0.23 -6.39 -9.77
N GLN A 121 -0.43 -5.40 -9.20
CA GLN A 121 -1.55 -5.60 -8.29
C GLN A 121 -2.86 -5.18 -8.95
N TYR A 122 -3.92 -5.92 -8.67
CA TYR A 122 -5.27 -5.52 -9.03
C TYR A 122 -6.33 -5.98 -8.02
N ASP A 123 -7.40 -5.22 -7.96
CA ASP A 123 -8.59 -5.49 -7.15
C ASP A 123 -9.69 -6.03 -8.04
N LEU A 124 -10.42 -7.04 -7.55
CA LEU A 124 -11.53 -7.67 -8.25
C LEU A 124 -12.79 -7.61 -7.37
N PRO A 125 -13.87 -6.94 -7.80
CA PRO A 125 -15.06 -6.74 -6.98
C PRO A 125 -16.05 -7.91 -7.04
N GLU A 126 -16.03 -8.71 -8.11
CA GLU A 126 -16.98 -9.80 -8.34
C GLU A 126 -16.28 -11.05 -8.88
N GLN A 127 -16.91 -12.22 -8.73
CA GLN A 127 -16.35 -13.45 -9.28
C GLN A 127 -16.49 -13.46 -10.81
N THR A 128 -15.37 -13.48 -11.53
CA THR A 128 -15.40 -13.43 -12.99
C THR A 128 -14.11 -13.98 -13.60
N HIS A 129 -14.12 -14.18 -14.93
CA HIS A 129 -12.92 -14.56 -15.66
C HIS A 129 -12.02 -13.33 -15.84
N VAL A 130 -10.80 -13.43 -15.34
CA VAL A 130 -9.79 -12.36 -15.41
C VAL A 130 -8.64 -12.80 -16.28
N SER A 131 -8.22 -11.92 -17.19
CA SER A 131 -6.98 -12.06 -17.94
C SER A 131 -6.05 -10.87 -17.74
N LEU A 132 -4.78 -11.14 -17.43
CA LEU A 132 -3.72 -10.15 -17.33
C LEU A 132 -2.65 -10.48 -18.35
N VAL A 133 -2.46 -9.61 -19.34
CA VAL A 133 -1.59 -9.85 -20.50
C VAL A 133 -0.60 -8.71 -20.67
N ILE A 134 0.66 -9.05 -20.95
CA ILE A 134 1.72 -8.12 -21.33
C ILE A 134 1.80 -8.03 -22.84
N TYR A 135 1.84 -6.81 -23.36
CA TYR A 135 1.99 -6.47 -24.77
C TYR A 135 3.20 -5.57 -24.98
N ASP A 136 3.75 -5.60 -26.19
CA ASP A 136 4.66 -4.55 -26.64
C ASP A 136 3.91 -3.35 -27.24
N LEU A 137 4.67 -2.34 -27.68
CA LEU A 137 4.11 -1.11 -28.25
C LEU A 137 3.37 -1.30 -29.58
N LEU A 138 3.58 -2.44 -30.25
CA LEU A 138 2.86 -2.81 -31.48
C LEU A 138 1.58 -3.60 -31.17
N GLY A 139 1.26 -3.81 -29.90
CA GLY A 139 0.11 -4.62 -29.47
C GLY A 139 0.33 -6.12 -29.62
N ARG A 140 1.56 -6.58 -29.81
CA ARG A 140 1.86 -8.01 -29.85
C ARG A 140 1.89 -8.56 -28.43
N GLU A 141 1.18 -9.65 -28.22
CA GLU A 141 1.20 -10.36 -26.94
C GLU A 141 2.60 -10.92 -26.66
N ILE A 142 3.16 -10.52 -25.52
CA ILE A 142 4.45 -10.96 -25.03
C ILE A 142 4.28 -12.15 -24.09
N ARG A 143 3.34 -12.02 -23.14
CA ARG A 143 3.07 -13.04 -22.13
C ARG A 143 1.72 -12.83 -21.46
N MET A 144 0.94 -13.88 -21.37
CA MET A 144 -0.22 -13.95 -20.49
C MET A 144 0.23 -14.36 -19.07
N LEU A 145 -0.05 -13.52 -18.08
CA LEU A 145 0.31 -13.77 -16.68
C LEU A 145 -0.83 -14.44 -15.90
N VAL A 146 -2.08 -14.12 -16.26
CA VAL A 146 -3.28 -14.69 -15.65
C VAL A 146 -4.32 -14.94 -16.75
N SER A 147 -5.02 -16.08 -16.69
CA SER A 147 -6.28 -16.34 -17.39
C SER A 147 -7.05 -17.41 -16.63
N LYS A 148 -7.92 -16.99 -15.71
CA LYS A 148 -8.74 -17.90 -14.89
C LYS A 148 -9.93 -17.18 -14.26
N ILE A 149 -10.90 -17.96 -13.80
CA ILE A 149 -11.98 -17.43 -12.95
C ILE A 149 -11.40 -17.17 -11.55
N GLN A 150 -11.61 -15.96 -11.04
CA GLN A 150 -11.16 -15.52 -9.72
C GLN A 150 -12.34 -15.03 -8.91
N ARG A 151 -12.31 -15.28 -7.59
CA ARG A 151 -13.30 -14.74 -6.63
C ARG A 151 -12.99 -13.27 -6.33
N PRO A 152 -13.93 -12.51 -5.76
CA PRO A 152 -13.63 -11.15 -5.32
C PRO A 152 -12.46 -11.12 -4.33
N GLY A 153 -11.59 -10.12 -4.48
CA GLY A 153 -10.39 -9.94 -3.66
C GLY A 153 -9.29 -9.16 -4.36
N ARG A 154 -8.21 -8.93 -3.64
CA ARG A 154 -6.97 -8.30 -4.12
C ARG A 154 -5.97 -9.35 -4.56
N TYR A 155 -5.34 -9.14 -5.71
CA TYR A 155 -4.39 -10.08 -6.31
C TYR A 155 -3.07 -9.38 -6.62
N MET A 156 -1.98 -10.11 -6.43
CA MET A 156 -0.62 -9.68 -6.75
C MET A 156 0.04 -10.71 -7.66
N ILE A 157 0.58 -10.25 -8.78
CA ILE A 157 1.21 -11.07 -9.82
C ILE A 157 2.60 -10.52 -10.13
N HIS A 158 3.58 -11.40 -10.27
CA HIS A 158 4.94 -10.99 -10.63
C HIS A 158 5.19 -11.12 -12.13
N TRP A 159 5.99 -10.19 -12.66
CA TRP A 159 6.58 -10.32 -13.99
C TRP A 159 8.08 -10.10 -13.93
N ASP A 160 8.82 -11.01 -14.54
CA ASP A 160 10.29 -11.10 -14.54
C ASP A 160 10.93 -10.59 -15.84
N GLY A 161 10.15 -9.92 -16.69
CA GLY A 161 10.62 -9.48 -18.01
C GLY A 161 10.77 -10.62 -19.03
N SER A 162 10.22 -11.82 -18.79
CA SER A 162 10.24 -12.89 -19.80
C SER A 162 8.96 -12.98 -20.63
N ASN A 163 9.09 -13.52 -21.84
CA ASN A 163 7.98 -13.83 -22.76
C ASN A 163 7.40 -15.23 -22.51
N SER A 164 6.44 -15.65 -23.32
CA SER A 164 5.81 -16.98 -23.25
C SER A 164 6.76 -18.17 -23.41
N ALA A 165 7.93 -17.98 -24.04
CA ALA A 165 8.99 -18.99 -24.16
C ALA A 165 9.99 -18.96 -22.98
N GLY A 166 9.74 -18.15 -21.95
CA GLY A 166 10.64 -17.99 -20.80
C GLY A 166 11.92 -17.21 -21.11
N MET A 167 12.01 -16.58 -22.28
CA MET A 167 13.16 -15.76 -22.67
C MET A 167 12.95 -14.31 -22.25
N LEU A 168 13.98 -13.68 -21.69
CA LEU A 168 13.95 -12.26 -21.37
C LEU A 168 13.72 -11.43 -22.64
N VAL A 169 12.81 -10.46 -22.54
CA VAL A 169 12.56 -9.48 -23.59
C VAL A 169 13.63 -8.38 -23.58
N ALA A 170 13.60 -7.52 -24.60
CA ALA A 170 14.52 -6.37 -24.65
C ALA A 170 14.14 -5.31 -23.60
N SER A 171 15.11 -4.51 -23.16
CA SER A 171 14.80 -3.30 -22.38
C SER A 171 13.87 -2.38 -23.16
N GLY A 172 12.85 -1.84 -22.52
CA GLY A 172 11.86 -1.01 -23.21
C GLY A 172 10.57 -0.82 -22.45
N MET A 173 9.63 -0.15 -23.12
CA MET A 173 8.28 0.07 -22.61
C MET A 173 7.35 -1.05 -23.06
N TYR A 174 6.56 -1.54 -22.12
CA TYR A 174 5.54 -2.55 -22.29
C TYR A 174 4.21 -2.05 -21.76
N ILE A 175 3.13 -2.67 -22.21
CA ILE A 175 1.77 -2.40 -21.76
C ILE A 175 1.26 -3.65 -21.08
N TYR A 176 0.67 -3.54 -19.90
CA TYR A 176 -0.09 -4.62 -19.29
C TYR A 176 -1.56 -4.25 -19.28
N GLN A 177 -2.39 -5.21 -19.65
CA GLN A 177 -3.83 -5.07 -19.75
C GLN A 177 -4.49 -6.08 -18.82
N LEU A 178 -5.35 -5.57 -17.94
CA LEU A 178 -6.28 -6.38 -17.16
C LEU A 178 -7.65 -6.31 -17.85
N GLN A 179 -8.20 -7.47 -18.17
CA GLN A 179 -9.55 -7.62 -18.69
C GLN A 179 -10.37 -8.49 -17.75
N SER A 180 -11.59 -8.05 -17.49
CA SER A 180 -12.56 -8.71 -16.62
C SER A 180 -13.96 -8.41 -17.12
N GLN A 181 -14.65 -9.42 -17.64
CA GLN A 181 -15.99 -9.28 -18.22
C GLN A 181 -16.05 -8.17 -19.29
N ASN A 182 -16.72 -7.05 -18.99
CA ASN A 182 -16.85 -5.90 -19.90
C ASN A 182 -15.84 -4.77 -19.62
N PHE A 183 -14.96 -4.94 -18.65
CA PHE A 183 -13.97 -3.94 -18.26
C PHE A 183 -12.59 -4.30 -18.80
N ILE A 184 -11.93 -3.30 -19.39
CA ILE A 184 -10.55 -3.38 -19.85
C ILE A 184 -9.83 -2.17 -19.28
N THR A 185 -8.73 -2.41 -18.58
CA THR A 185 -7.85 -1.35 -18.07
C THR A 185 -6.40 -1.67 -18.41
N THR A 186 -5.66 -0.65 -18.85
CA THR A 186 -4.29 -0.79 -19.32
C THR A 186 -3.38 0.18 -18.59
N LYS A 187 -2.13 -0.23 -18.40
CA LYS A 187 -1.07 0.63 -17.88
C LYS A 187 0.26 0.29 -18.55
N LYS A 188 1.18 1.25 -18.48
CA LYS A 188 2.54 1.11 -19.01
C LYS A 188 3.52 0.67 -17.93
N ILE A 189 4.54 -0.06 -18.32
CA ILE A 189 5.67 -0.45 -17.48
C ILE A 189 6.97 -0.37 -18.28
N ILE A 190 8.08 -0.05 -17.61
CA ILE A 190 9.40 0.08 -18.23
C ILE A 190 10.30 -1.01 -17.66
N TYR A 191 10.76 -1.91 -18.51
CA TYR A 191 11.73 -2.94 -18.18
C TYR A 191 13.15 -2.48 -18.53
N LEU A 192 14.07 -2.65 -17.60
CA LEU A 192 15.50 -2.41 -17.79
C LEU A 192 16.25 -3.73 -17.65
N LYS A 193 17.12 -4.04 -18.61
CA LYS A 193 18.08 -5.13 -18.58
C LYS A 193 19.49 -4.57 -18.64
#